data_AF-A0A4D5SHM8-F1
#
_entry.id   AF-A0A4D5SHM8-F1
#
_cell.length_a   1.000
_cell.length_b   1.000
_cell.length_c   1.000
_cell.angle_alpha   90.00
_cell.angle_beta   90.00
_cell.angle_gamma   90.00
#
_symmetry.space_group_name_H-M   'P 1'
#
loop_
_entity.id
_entity.type
_entity.pdbx_description
1 polymer ?
#
loop_
_entity_poly.entity_id
_entity_poly.type
_entity_poly.pdbx_seq_one_letter_code
_entity_poly.pdbx_strand_id
1 'polypeptide(L)'
;IEAVIGHEYFHSWTGNRVTCRDWFQLSLKEGLTVFRDQEFSSDLGSRAVNRISNVRVMRGAQFAEDASPMAHAIRPDKVIEMNNFYTLTVYQKGAEVIRMLHTLLGEVNFQKGMQLYFERHDGSAATCDDFVQAMED
;
A
#
# COMPACT_ATOMS: atom_id res chain seq x y z
N ILE A 1 16.99 -6.71 -4.13
CA ILE A 1 16.79 -8.06 -3.55
C ILE A 1 16.27 -7.94 -2.13
N GLU A 2 16.95 -7.20 -1.25
CA GLU A 2 16.51 -6.97 0.14
C GLU A 2 15.08 -6.44 0.26
N ALA A 3 14.73 -5.38 -0.48
CA ALA A 3 13.37 -4.82 -0.47
C ALA A 3 12.29 -5.82 -0.91
N VAL A 4 12.57 -6.67 -1.92
CA VAL A 4 11.62 -7.69 -2.40
C VAL A 4 11.45 -8.80 -1.37
N ILE A 5 12.53 -9.26 -0.74
CA ILE A 5 12.44 -10.25 0.35
C ILE A 5 11.63 -9.67 1.52
N GLY A 6 11.89 -8.41 1.88
CA GLY A 6 11.12 -7.69 2.89
C GLY A 6 9.64 -7.60 2.53
N HIS A 7 9.33 -7.20 1.29
CA HIS A 7 7.98 -7.10 0.75
C HIS A 7 7.20 -8.41 0.91
N GLU A 8 7.75 -9.52 0.39
CA GLU A 8 7.09 -10.83 0.48
C GLU A 8 6.96 -11.31 1.94
N TYR A 9 7.94 -11.01 2.79
CA TYR A 9 7.83 -11.30 4.23
C TYR A 9 6.71 -10.50 4.88
N PHE A 10 6.58 -9.22 4.58
CA PHE A 10 5.57 -8.32 5.14
C PHE A 10 4.15 -8.72 4.74
N HIS A 11 3.96 -9.28 3.54
CA HIS A 11 2.68 -9.87 3.13
C HIS A 11 2.17 -10.96 4.07
N SER A 12 3.04 -11.60 4.87
CA SER A 12 2.61 -12.55 5.91
C SER A 12 1.51 -11.99 6.81
N TRP A 13 1.53 -10.68 7.09
CA TRP A 13 0.46 -10.00 7.81
C TRP A 13 -0.46 -9.18 6.89
N THR A 14 0.13 -8.34 6.04
CA THR A 14 -0.62 -7.41 5.16
C THR A 14 -0.86 -8.03 3.79
N GLY A 15 -1.63 -9.12 3.74
CA GLY A 15 -1.96 -9.83 2.51
C GLY A 15 -2.37 -11.28 2.73
N ASN A 16 -1.76 -11.95 3.71
CA ASN A 16 -2.04 -13.35 4.05
C ASN A 16 -2.97 -13.48 5.27
N ARG A 17 -2.55 -12.99 6.45
CA ARG A 17 -3.37 -13.02 7.68
C ARG A 17 -4.62 -12.17 7.57
N VAL A 18 -4.50 -10.98 7.00
CA VAL A 18 -5.63 -10.20 6.50
C VAL A 18 -5.50 -10.10 4.99
N THR A 19 -6.42 -10.72 4.26
CA THR A 19 -6.39 -10.78 2.79
C THR A 19 -7.43 -9.87 2.14
N CYS A 20 -7.48 -9.81 0.82
CA CYS A 20 -8.43 -8.98 0.07
C CYS A 20 -9.78 -9.69 -0.07
N ARG A 21 -10.88 -9.03 0.33
CA ARG A 21 -12.24 -9.55 0.12
C ARG A 21 -12.56 -9.82 -1.35
N ASP A 22 -12.10 -8.93 -2.21
CA ASP A 22 -12.22 -9.01 -3.67
C ASP A 22 -11.01 -8.31 -4.31
N TRP A 23 -10.78 -8.56 -5.60
CA TRP A 23 -9.59 -8.06 -6.28
C TRP A 23 -9.57 -6.54 -6.47
N PHE A 24 -10.72 -5.86 -6.39
CA PHE A 24 -10.72 -4.39 -6.42
C PHE A 24 -9.98 -3.82 -5.20
N GLN A 25 -9.91 -4.58 -4.10
CA GLN A 25 -9.17 -4.21 -2.90
C GLN A 25 -7.65 -4.43 -3.02
N LEU A 26 -7.08 -4.73 -4.19
CA LEU A 26 -5.66 -5.11 -4.32
C LEU A 26 -4.69 -4.13 -3.62
N SER A 27 -4.96 -2.82 -3.69
CA SER A 27 -4.12 -1.81 -3.02
C SER A 27 -4.13 -1.89 -1.49
N LEU A 28 -5.12 -2.54 -0.88
CA LEU A 28 -5.14 -2.85 0.57
C LEU A 28 -3.89 -3.61 0.97
N LYS A 29 -3.54 -4.67 0.23
CA LYS A 29 -2.32 -5.44 0.50
C LYS A 29 -1.10 -4.84 -0.18
N GLU A 30 -1.23 -4.40 -1.43
CA GLU A 30 -0.07 -3.95 -2.21
C GLU A 30 0.43 -2.57 -1.78
N GLY A 31 -0.45 -1.57 -1.68
CA GLY A 31 -0.07 -0.23 -1.25
C GLY A 31 0.51 -0.22 0.16
N LEU A 32 -0.13 -0.94 1.09
CA LEU A 32 0.36 -1.07 2.46
C LEU A 32 1.68 -1.84 2.57
N THR A 33 1.86 -2.89 1.77
CA THR A 33 3.10 -3.69 1.82
C THR A 33 4.26 -2.96 1.13
N VAL A 34 4.00 -2.24 0.04
CA VAL A 34 4.97 -1.30 -0.56
C VAL A 34 5.37 -0.23 0.45
N PHE A 35 4.42 0.38 1.16
CA PHE A 35 4.76 1.34 2.23
C PHE A 35 5.71 0.71 3.27
N ARG A 36 5.44 -0.52 3.70
CA ARG A 36 6.29 -1.24 4.68
C ARG A 36 7.68 -1.55 4.15
N ASP A 37 7.82 -1.98 2.89
CA ASP A 37 9.15 -2.22 2.30
C ASP A 37 9.96 -0.93 2.12
N GLN A 38 9.27 0.19 1.84
CA GLN A 38 9.90 1.50 1.71
C GLN A 38 10.41 1.99 3.07
N GLU A 39 9.63 1.80 4.14
CA GLU A 39 10.06 2.12 5.51
C GLU A 39 11.23 1.24 5.94
N PHE A 40 11.13 -0.07 5.74
CA PHE A 40 12.20 -1.02 6.04
C PHE A 40 13.52 -0.66 5.33
N SER A 41 13.47 -0.42 4.03
CA SER A 41 14.66 -0.01 3.25
C SER A 41 15.21 1.34 3.73
N SER A 42 14.33 2.24 4.18
CA SER A 42 14.70 3.56 4.70
C SER A 42 15.34 3.51 6.08
N ASP A 43 14.92 2.58 6.94
CA ASP A 43 15.45 2.41 8.29
C ASP A 43 16.83 1.73 8.29
N LEU A 44 17.05 0.75 7.41
CA LEU A 44 18.34 0.08 7.29
C LEU A 44 19.35 0.84 6.44
N GLY A 45 18.85 1.58 5.44
CA GLY A 45 19.67 2.29 4.46
C GLY A 45 19.63 3.80 4.64
N SER A 46 19.54 4.51 3.52
CA SER A 46 19.41 5.97 3.50
C SER A 46 17.98 6.37 3.20
N ARG A 47 17.26 6.81 4.24
CA ARG A 47 15.89 7.32 4.14
C ARG A 47 15.73 8.41 3.06
N ALA A 48 16.66 9.34 2.96
CA ALA A 48 16.61 10.41 1.96
C ALA A 48 16.75 9.86 0.53
N VAL A 49 17.68 8.93 0.30
CA VAL A 49 17.90 8.32 -1.03
C VAL A 49 16.69 7.49 -1.45
N ASN A 50 16.17 6.65 -0.54
CA ASN A 50 14.96 5.86 -0.80
C ASN A 50 13.77 6.76 -1.12
N ARG A 51 13.55 7.82 -0.33
CA ARG A 51 12.46 8.77 -0.60
C ARG A 51 12.61 9.44 -1.96
N ILE A 52 13.80 9.93 -2.31
CA ILE A 52 14.06 10.55 -3.62
C ILE A 52 13.80 9.55 -4.75
N SER A 53 14.23 8.30 -4.61
CA SER A 53 14.00 7.26 -5.61
C SER A 53 12.50 6.99 -5.82
N ASN A 54 11.74 6.81 -4.74
CA ASN A 54 10.30 6.55 -4.81
C ASN A 54 9.54 7.74 -5.43
N VAL A 55 9.93 8.98 -5.09
CA VAL A 55 9.37 10.19 -5.72
C VAL A 55 9.67 10.24 -7.22
N ARG A 56 10.86 9.82 -7.65
CA ARG A 56 11.21 9.75 -9.09
C ARG A 56 10.32 8.76 -9.83
N VAL A 57 10.06 7.59 -9.24
CA VAL A 57 9.13 6.60 -9.81
C VAL A 57 7.72 7.17 -9.93
N MET A 58 7.24 7.82 -8.87
CA MET A 58 5.92 8.47 -8.86
C MET A 58 5.80 9.52 -9.95
N ARG A 59 6.71 10.50 -9.98
CA ARG A 59 6.64 11.63 -10.93
C ARG A 59 6.96 11.23 -12.37
N GLY A 60 7.79 10.21 -12.56
CA GLY A 60 8.20 9.75 -13.88
C GLY A 60 7.15 8.83 -14.51
N ALA A 61 6.92 7.68 -13.89
CA ALA A 61 6.14 6.61 -14.49
C ALA A 61 4.69 6.59 -14.00
N GLN A 62 4.44 6.75 -12.69
CA GLN A 62 3.07 6.70 -12.17
C GLN A 62 2.22 7.88 -12.67
N PHE A 63 2.76 9.10 -12.70
CA PHE A 63 2.05 10.26 -13.24
C PHE A 63 1.71 10.11 -14.72
N ALA A 64 2.57 9.43 -15.50
CA ALA A 64 2.28 9.14 -16.90
C ALA A 64 1.13 8.11 -17.03
N GLU A 65 1.11 7.08 -16.19
CA GLU A 65 0.00 6.10 -16.11
C GLU A 65 -1.33 6.78 -15.75
N ASP A 66 -1.31 7.67 -14.75
CA ASP A 66 -2.49 8.41 -14.26
C ASP A 66 -3.04 9.45 -15.27
N ALA A 67 -2.23 9.81 -16.27
CA ALA A 67 -2.62 10.68 -17.38
C ALA A 67 -2.93 9.90 -18.67
N SER A 68 -2.88 8.56 -18.62
CA SER A 68 -3.07 7.68 -19.78
C SER A 68 -4.52 7.18 -19.89
N PRO A 69 -4.90 6.54 -21.01
CA PRO A 69 -6.18 5.83 -21.13
C PRO A 69 -6.38 4.69 -20.12
N MET A 70 -5.29 4.23 -19.48
CA MET A 70 -5.32 3.21 -18.42
C MET A 70 -5.43 3.83 -17.01
N ALA A 71 -5.65 5.14 -16.89
CA ALA A 71 -5.81 5.78 -15.58
C ALA A 71 -6.96 5.15 -14.79
N HIS A 72 -6.70 4.82 -13.53
CA HIS A 72 -7.67 4.22 -12.62
C HIS A 72 -7.37 4.63 -11.17
N ALA A 73 -8.35 4.55 -10.28
CA ALA A 73 -8.13 4.77 -8.85
C ALA A 73 -7.26 3.65 -8.25
N ILE A 74 -6.64 3.89 -7.09
CA ILE A 74 -5.87 2.85 -6.37
C ILE A 74 -6.75 1.65 -5.99
N ARG A 75 -8.06 1.88 -5.81
CA ARG A 75 -9.12 0.87 -5.76
C ARG A 75 -9.94 1.00 -7.04
N PRO A 76 -9.70 0.19 -8.08
CA PRO A 76 -10.41 0.32 -9.36
C PRO A 76 -11.91 0.06 -9.21
N ASP A 77 -12.74 0.73 -10.01
CA ASP A 77 -14.19 0.49 -10.01
C ASP A 77 -14.63 -0.54 -11.06
N LYS A 78 -13.80 -0.76 -12.10
CA LYS A 78 -14.10 -1.63 -13.24
C LYS A 78 -12.84 -2.33 -13.71
N VAL A 79 -12.93 -3.65 -13.89
CA VAL A 79 -11.83 -4.52 -14.32
C VAL A 79 -12.38 -5.52 -15.34
N ILE A 80 -11.69 -5.67 -16.46
CA ILE A 80 -11.95 -6.74 -17.44
C ILE A 80 -10.99 -7.91 -17.19
N GLU A 81 -9.69 -7.62 -17.09
CA GLU A 81 -8.63 -8.57 -16.80
C GLU A 81 -7.82 -8.06 -15.61
N MET A 82 -7.86 -8.77 -14.48
CA MET A 82 -7.29 -8.30 -13.21
C MET A 82 -5.76 -8.27 -13.25
N ASN A 83 -5.13 -9.13 -14.04
CA ASN A 83 -3.67 -9.11 -14.18
C ASN A 83 -3.14 -7.78 -14.73
N ASN A 84 -3.97 -7.01 -15.45
CA ASN A 84 -3.60 -5.69 -15.95
C ASN A 84 -3.61 -4.59 -14.85
N PHE A 85 -4.07 -4.89 -13.63
CA PHE A 85 -4.16 -3.95 -12.51
C PHE A 85 -3.03 -4.10 -11.49
N TYR A 86 -2.02 -4.90 -11.81
CA TYR A 86 -0.73 -4.91 -11.11
C TYR A 86 0.13 -3.71 -11.56
N THR A 87 -0.34 -2.50 -11.24
CA THR A 87 0.14 -1.24 -11.83
C THR A 87 0.88 -0.35 -10.85
N LEU A 88 1.54 0.70 -11.36
CA LEU A 88 2.18 1.70 -10.52
C LEU A 88 1.17 2.45 -9.64
N THR A 89 -0.06 2.59 -10.11
CA THR A 89 -1.13 3.24 -9.34
C THR A 89 -1.57 2.38 -8.16
N VAL A 90 -1.80 1.08 -8.33
CA VAL A 90 -2.17 0.20 -7.19
C VAL A 90 -1.06 0.10 -6.16
N TYR A 91 0.20 0.04 -6.62
CA TYR A 91 1.38 -0.17 -5.77
C TYR A 91 1.96 1.14 -5.21
N GLN A 92 2.53 1.97 -6.08
CA GLN A 92 3.31 3.14 -5.68
C GLN A 92 2.42 4.29 -5.21
N LYS A 93 1.37 4.62 -5.96
CA LYS A 93 0.39 5.62 -5.51
C LYS A 93 -0.40 5.14 -4.29
N GLY A 94 -0.74 3.84 -4.24
CA GLY A 94 -1.28 3.20 -3.05
C GLY A 94 -0.41 3.44 -1.81
N ALA A 95 0.89 3.19 -1.89
CA ALA A 95 1.83 3.43 -0.80
C ALA A 95 1.94 4.91 -0.39
N GLU A 96 1.89 5.85 -1.35
CA GLU A 96 1.85 7.27 -1.04
C GLU A 96 0.56 7.67 -0.31
N VAL A 97 -0.59 7.03 -0.60
CA VAL A 97 -1.84 7.23 0.16
C VAL A 97 -1.72 6.71 1.60
N ILE A 98 -1.13 5.53 1.80
CA ILE A 98 -0.83 5.02 3.15
C ILE A 98 0.12 5.96 3.90
N ARG A 99 1.13 6.49 3.20
CA ARG A 99 2.06 7.49 3.76
C ARG A 99 1.38 8.80 4.13
N MET A 100 0.32 9.20 3.42
CA MET A 100 -0.50 10.36 3.83
C MET A 100 -1.24 10.08 5.14
N LEU A 101 -1.85 8.90 5.31
CA LEU A 101 -2.47 8.51 6.59
C LEU A 101 -1.44 8.53 7.73
N HIS A 102 -0.25 7.96 7.50
CA HIS A 102 0.86 8.01 8.45
C HIS A 102 1.27 9.45 8.81
N THR A 103 1.30 10.35 7.82
CA THR A 103 1.65 11.77 8.04
C THR A 103 0.58 12.49 8.86
N LEU A 104 -0.70 12.23 8.61
CA LEU A 104 -1.82 12.87 9.31
C LEU A 104 -1.94 12.39 10.76
N LEU A 105 -1.77 11.08 10.98
CA LEU A 105 -1.93 10.46 12.30
C LEU A 105 -0.66 10.53 13.15
N GLY A 106 0.50 10.60 12.50
CA GLY A 106 1.81 10.37 13.12
C GLY A 106 2.04 8.90 13.45
N GLU A 107 3.31 8.53 13.67
CA GLU A 107 3.74 7.14 13.91
C GLU A 107 2.91 6.44 15.01
N VAL A 108 2.73 7.09 16.16
CA VAL A 108 2.08 6.48 17.32
C VAL A 108 0.63 6.09 17.03
N ASN A 109 -0.14 6.96 16.37
CA ASN A 109 -1.55 6.66 16.09
C ASN A 109 -1.69 5.77 14.85
N PHE A 110 -0.80 5.89 13.85
CA PHE A 110 -0.76 4.95 12.74
C PHE A 110 -0.54 3.50 13.23
N GLN A 111 0.38 3.29 14.19
CA GLN A 111 0.58 1.96 14.77
C GLN A 111 -0.61 1.47 15.59
N LYS A 112 -1.33 2.36 16.30
CA LYS A 112 -2.58 2.00 16.96
C LYS A 112 -3.64 1.55 15.96
N GLY A 113 -3.78 2.27 14.85
CA GLY A 113 -4.70 1.89 13.78
C GLY A 113 -4.31 0.55 13.12
N MET A 114 -3.01 0.30 12.93
CA MET A 114 -2.52 -1.03 12.49
C MET A 114 -2.88 -2.14 13.48
N GLN A 115 -2.72 -1.91 14.78
CA GLN A 115 -3.08 -2.89 15.82
C GLN A 115 -4.58 -3.17 15.81
N LEU A 116 -5.40 -2.12 15.76
CA LEU A 116 -6.86 -2.23 15.70
C LEU A 116 -7.33 -2.95 14.43
N TYR A 117 -6.70 -2.64 13.28
CA TYR A 117 -6.97 -3.31 12.01
C TYR A 117 -6.71 -4.82 12.11
N PHE A 118 -5.58 -5.23 12.70
CA PHE A 118 -5.29 -6.66 12.89
C PHE A 118 -6.20 -7.30 13.95
N GLU A 119 -6.52 -6.61 15.05
CA GLU A 119 -7.46 -7.11 16.05
C GLU A 119 -8.83 -7.42 15.44
N ARG A 120 -9.32 -6.56 14.55
CA ARG A 120 -10.63 -6.71 13.91
C ARG A 120 -10.66 -7.73 12.78
N HIS A 121 -9.57 -7.86 12.01
CA HIS A 121 -9.61 -8.52 10.71
C HIS A 121 -8.63 -9.71 10.55
N ASP A 122 -7.86 -10.07 11.56
CA ASP A 122 -7.00 -11.26 11.51
C ASP A 122 -7.80 -12.54 11.18
N GLY A 123 -7.33 -13.31 10.21
CA GLY A 123 -8.00 -14.51 9.70
C GLY A 123 -9.16 -14.23 8.74
N SER A 124 -9.32 -12.99 8.25
CA SER A 124 -10.43 -12.59 7.38
C SER A 124 -9.96 -11.95 6.07
N ALA A 125 -10.93 -11.71 5.18
CA ALA A 125 -10.74 -10.96 3.95
C ALA A 125 -11.43 -9.59 4.08
N ALA A 126 -10.63 -8.51 4.07
CA ALA A 126 -11.05 -7.14 4.35
C ALA A 126 -11.05 -6.24 3.10
N THR A 127 -11.50 -5.00 3.26
CA THR A 127 -11.55 -3.97 2.23
C THR A 127 -10.65 -2.78 2.55
N CYS A 128 -10.42 -1.91 1.56
CA CYS A 128 -9.73 -0.64 1.79
C CYS A 128 -10.46 0.24 2.82
N ASP A 129 -11.81 0.19 2.86
CA ASP A 129 -12.59 1.01 3.78
C ASP A 129 -12.44 0.52 5.22
N ASP A 130 -12.35 -0.80 5.45
CA ASP A 130 -12.08 -1.38 6.77
C ASP A 130 -10.74 -0.88 7.35
N PHE A 131 -9.71 -0.79 6.48
CA PHE A 131 -8.40 -0.27 6.89
C PHE A 131 -8.45 1.21 7.25
N VAL A 132 -9.13 2.03 6.44
CA VAL A 132 -9.28 3.46 6.75
C VAL A 132 -10.10 3.66 8.03
N GLN A 133 -11.16 2.86 8.24
CA GLN A 133 -11.97 2.95 9.47
C GLN A 133 -11.14 2.59 10.71
N ALA A 134 -10.29 1.56 10.64
CA ALA A 134 -9.40 1.23 11.76
C ALA A 134 -8.34 2.31 12.04
N MET A 135 -8.01 3.14 11.04
CA MET A 135 -7.11 4.29 11.21
C MET A 135 -7.82 5.55 11.74
N GLU A 136 -9.14 5.64 11.53
CA GLU A 136 -10.00 6.73 12.00
C GLU A 136 -10.42 6.55 13.47
N ASP A 137 -10.77 5.31 13.85
CA ASP A 137 -11.22 4.93 15.20
C ASP A 137 -10.11 4.97 16.26
#